data_AF-A0A846GUT9-F1
#
_entry.id   AF-A0A846GUT9-F1
#
_cell.length_a   1.000
_cell.length_b   1.000
_cell.length_c   1.000
_cell.angle_alpha   90.00
_cell.angle_beta   90.00
_cell.angle_gamma   90.00
#
_symmetry.space_group_name_H-M   'P 1'
#
loop_
_entity.id
_entity.type
_entity.pdbx_description
1 polymer ?
#
loop_
_entity_poly.entity_id
_entity_poly.type
_entity_poly.pdbx_seq_one_letter_code
_entity_poly.pdbx_strand_id
1 'polypeptide(L)' 'MPSEFPTNNPDNNPDDSSNKKIRVQHILKGDRKAVTNTMHALYALGYAEISEWSPLQPTDVPGEFITIMTKYFRLR' A
#
# COMPACT_ATOMS: atom_id res chain seq x y z
N MET A 1 26.12 39.76 16.26
CA MET A 1 26.15 38.35 15.81
C MET A 1 24.76 37.99 15.30
N PRO A 2 24.60 37.56 14.04
CA PRO A 2 23.43 36.80 13.64
C PRO A 2 23.74 35.30 13.71
N SER A 3 22.95 34.56 14.47
CA SER A 3 22.98 33.09 14.48
C SER A 3 22.44 32.57 13.15
N GLU A 4 23.29 31.88 12.38
CA GLU A 4 22.85 31.06 11.25
C GLU A 4 22.13 29.82 11.81
N PHE A 5 20.88 29.63 11.41
CA PHE A 5 20.15 28.39 11.65
C PHE A 5 20.75 27.28 10.76
N PRO A 6 21.02 26.06 11.28
CA PRO A 6 21.54 24.99 10.45
C PRO A 6 20.49 24.58 9.39
N THR A 7 20.93 24.52 8.14
CA THR A 7 20.11 24.21 6.98
C THR A 7 19.84 22.70 6.90
N ASN A 8 18.57 22.34 6.72
CA ASN A 8 18.06 20.99 6.52
C ASN A 8 18.66 20.32 5.27
N ASN A 9 19.15 19.08 5.39
CA ASN A 9 18.68 17.91 4.61
C ASN A 9 19.58 16.68 4.84
N PRO A 10 19.07 15.53 5.33
CA PRO A 10 19.84 14.29 5.40
C PRO A 10 19.71 13.39 4.15
N ASP A 11 18.99 13.78 3.10
CA ASP A 11 18.57 12.82 2.06
C ASP A 11 19.42 12.76 0.79
N ASN A 12 20.70 13.16 0.84
CA ASN A 12 21.63 12.95 -0.27
C ASN A 12 22.62 11.83 0.05
N ASN A 13 22.16 10.58 0.06
CA ASN A 13 23.06 9.43 -0.08
C ASN A 13 22.92 8.85 -1.50
N PRO A 14 23.97 8.92 -2.34
CA PRO A 14 23.95 8.34 -3.67
C PRO A 14 24.19 6.82 -3.59
N ASP A 15 23.50 6.08 -4.45
CA ASP A 15 23.71 4.66 -4.78
C ASP A 15 23.41 3.59 -3.70
N ASP A 16 22.14 3.16 -3.68
CA ASP A 16 21.84 1.71 -3.75
C ASP A 16 20.87 1.47 -4.93
N SER A 17 21.41 1.61 -6.14
CA SER A 17 20.69 1.38 -7.40
C SER A 17 20.47 -0.11 -7.70
N SER A 18 20.78 -1.03 -6.77
CA SER A 18 20.69 -2.48 -6.98
C SER A 18 19.42 -3.14 -6.41
N ASN A 19 18.63 -2.42 -5.60
CA ASN A 19 17.53 -3.01 -4.81
C ASN A 19 16.24 -2.17 -4.79
N LYS A 20 15.91 -1.47 -5.87
CA LYS A 20 14.70 -0.62 -5.93
C LYS A 20 13.41 -1.47 -5.89
N LYS A 21 12.92 -1.76 -4.69
CA LYS A 21 11.59 -2.35 -4.47
C LYS A 21 10.52 -1.35 -4.92
N ILE A 22 9.69 -1.73 -5.87
CA ILE A 22 8.55 -0.95 -6.32
C ILE A 22 7.37 -1.22 -5.41
N ARG A 23 6.91 -0.18 -4.74
CA ARG A 23 5.71 -0.20 -3.91
C ARG A 23 4.47 -0.11 -4.81
N VAL A 24 3.56 -1.07 -4.69
CA VAL A 24 2.25 -1.07 -5.38
C VAL A 24 1.14 -1.21 -4.36
N GLN A 25 0.23 -0.24 -4.36
CA GLN A 25 -0.97 -0.25 -3.52
C GLN A 25 -2.14 -0.82 -4.31
N HIS A 26 -2.84 -1.79 -3.74
CA HIS A 26 -4.07 -2.34 -4.29
C HIS A 26 -5.23 -1.86 -3.44
N ILE A 27 -6.28 -1.36 -4.09
CA ILE A 27 -7.47 -0.83 -3.45
C ILE A 27 -8.65 -1.63 -4.01
N LEU A 28 -9.37 -2.32 -3.13
CA LEU A 28 -10.65 -2.93 -3.46
C LEU A 28 -11.74 -2.04 -2.87
N LYS A 29 -12.70 -1.64 -3.71
CA LYS A 29 -13.79 -0.74 -3.34
C LYS A 29 -15.08 -1.25 -3.98
N GLY A 30 -16.16 -1.35 -3.21
CA GLY A 30 -17.45 -1.84 -3.72
C GLY A 30 -18.33 -2.43 -2.63
N ASP A 31 -19.34 -3.22 -3.03
CA ASP A 31 -20.20 -3.95 -2.09
C ASP A 31 -19.37 -4.85 -1.16
N ARG A 32 -19.78 -4.94 0.11
CA ARG A 32 -19.08 -5.73 1.14
C ARG A 32 -18.84 -7.17 0.69
N LYS A 33 -19.85 -7.84 0.14
CA LYS A 33 -19.75 -9.23 -0.29
C LYS A 33 -18.84 -9.37 -1.50
N ALA A 34 -18.94 -8.45 -2.47
CA ALA A 34 -18.05 -8.44 -3.63
C ALA A 34 -16.57 -8.25 -3.23
N VAL A 35 -16.29 -7.32 -2.32
CA VAL A 35 -14.92 -7.08 -1.82
C VAL A 35 -14.38 -8.30 -1.08
N THR A 36 -15.15 -8.87 -0.14
CA THR A 36 -14.74 -10.07 0.60
C THR A 36 -14.51 -11.27 -0.33
N ASN A 37 -15.40 -11.50 -1.30
CA ASN A 37 -15.20 -12.56 -2.29
C ASN A 37 -13.93 -12.36 -3.13
N THR A 38 -13.64 -11.12 -3.51
CA THR A 38 -12.42 -10.79 -4.27
C THR A 38 -11.16 -11.06 -3.44
N MET A 39 -11.16 -10.70 -2.15
CA MET A 39 -10.04 -11.02 -1.24
C MET A 39 -9.81 -12.53 -1.15
N HIS A 40 -10.87 -13.33 -0.98
CA HIS A 40 -10.76 -14.79 -0.94
C HIS A 40 -10.32 -15.41 -2.27
N ALA A 41 -10.76 -14.85 -3.40
CA ALA A 41 -10.31 -15.30 -4.72
C ALA A 41 -8.80 -15.03 -4.91
N LEU A 42 -8.32 -13.85 -4.53
CA LEU A 42 -6.88 -13.51 -4.58
C LEU A 42 -6.05 -14.38 -3.62
N TYR A 43 -6.61 -14.73 -2.46
CA TYR A 43 -5.99 -15.70 -1.55
C TYR A 43 -5.90 -17.10 -2.16
N ALA A 44 -6.99 -17.61 -2.74
CA ALA A 44 -7.00 -18.92 -3.38
C ALA A 44 -6.02 -19.01 -4.58
N LEU A 45 -5.77 -17.89 -5.26
CA LEU A 45 -4.77 -17.78 -6.33
C LEU A 45 -3.33 -17.63 -5.81
N GLY A 46 -3.12 -17.58 -4.49
CA GLY A 46 -1.81 -17.35 -3.88
C GLY A 46 -1.25 -15.94 -4.09
N TYR A 47 -2.10 -14.99 -4.49
CA TYR A 47 -1.66 -13.63 -4.78
C TYR A 47 -1.43 -12.81 -3.50
N ALA A 48 -2.35 -12.92 -2.54
CA ALA A 48 -2.30 -12.18 -1.28
C ALA A 48 -2.93 -12.95 -0.12
N GLU A 49 -2.32 -12.87 1.05
CA GLU A 49 -2.89 -13.39 2.30
C GLU A 49 -4.04 -12.49 2.77
N ILE A 50 -5.06 -13.07 3.43
CA ILE A 50 -6.19 -12.28 3.94
C ILE A 50 -5.72 -11.23 4.97
N SER A 51 -4.69 -11.54 5.76
CA SER A 51 -4.11 -10.62 6.74
C SER A 51 -3.27 -9.49 6.15
N GLU A 52 -2.90 -9.54 4.87
CA GLU A 52 -2.19 -8.44 4.19
C GLU A 52 -3.11 -7.23 3.91
N TRP A 53 -4.41 -7.46 3.90
CA TRP A 53 -5.41 -6.44 3.66
C TRP A 53 -5.73 -5.66 4.93
N SER A 54 -5.98 -4.35 4.80
CA SER A 54 -6.53 -3.56 5.89
C SER A 54 -7.93 -4.05 6.27
N PRO A 55 -8.37 -3.83 7.52
CA PRO A 55 -9.76 -4.03 7.88
C PRO A 55 -10.70 -3.32 6.90
N LEU A 56 -11.82 -3.97 6.59
CA LEU A 56 -12.81 -3.44 5.67
C LEU A 56 -13.53 -2.24 6.31
N GLN A 57 -13.43 -1.08 5.69
CA GLN A 57 -13.99 0.17 6.21
C GLN A 57 -15.14 0.67 5.31
N PRO A 58 -16.23 1.22 5.87
CA PRO A 58 -17.24 1.92 5.07
C PRO A 58 -16.65 3.19 4.46
N THR A 59 -17.17 3.59 3.30
CA THR A 59 -16.82 4.88 2.66
C THR A 59 -17.95 5.89 2.85
N ASP A 60 -17.80 7.08 2.27
CA ASP A 60 -18.87 8.09 2.21
C ASP A 60 -20.06 7.66 1.33
N VAL A 61 -19.91 6.60 0.53
CA VAL A 61 -20.96 6.06 -0.33
C VAL A 61 -21.69 4.94 0.43
N PRO A 62 -23.02 5.05 0.65
CA PRO A 62 -23.77 4.02 1.35
C PRO A 62 -23.68 2.65 0.67
N GLY A 63 -23.36 1.62 1.45
CA GLY A 63 -23.21 0.25 0.97
C GLY A 63 -21.86 -0.05 0.31
N GLU A 64 -20.98 0.95 0.16
CA GLU A 64 -19.64 0.77 -0.38
C GLU A 64 -18.61 0.62 0.75
N PHE A 65 -17.71 -0.33 0.58
CA PHE A 65 -16.64 -0.63 1.48
C PHE A 65 -15.30 -0.59 0.76
N ILE A 66 -14.24 -0.28 1.50
CA ILE A 66 -12.87 -0.22 1.00
C ILE A 66 -11.94 -1.07 1.85
N THR A 67 -10.99 -1.74 1.19
CA THR A 67 -9.83 -2.35 1.82
C THR A 67 -8.60 -2.12 0.95
N ILE A 68 -7.45 -2.01 1.58
CA ILE A 68 -6.20 -1.62 0.96
C ILE A 68 -5.10 -2.60 1.36
N MET A 69 -4.28 -3.02 0.40
CA MET A 69 -3.01 -3.70 0.69
C MET A 69 -1.86 -3.02 -0.04
N THR A 70 -0.64 -3.22 0.45
CA THR A 70 0.59 -2.74 -0.20
C THR A 70 1.55 -3.89 -0.41
N LYS A 71 2.00 -4.12 -1.65
CA LYS A 71 3.05 -5.09 -1.98
C LYS A 71 4.30 -4.38 -2.51
N TYR A 72 5.46 -4.99 -2.27
CA TYR A 72 6.75 -4.51 -2.77
C TYR A 72 7.32 -5.52 -3.75
N PHE A 73 7.46 -5.12 -5.01
CA PHE A 73 7.99 -5.96 -6.06
C PHE A 73 9.43 -5.59 -6.35
N ARG A 74 10.28 -6.59 -6.61
CA ARG A 74 11.53 -6.35 -7.34
C ARG A 74 11.23 -6.59 -8.80
N LEU A 75 11.43 -5.59 -9.65
CA LEU A 75 11.49 -5.83 -11.10
C LEU A 75 12.72 -6.70 -11.35
N ARG A 76 12.51 -7.84 -12.01
CA ARG A 76 13.58 -8.68 -12.53
C ARG A 76 13.84 -8.31 -13.98
#